data_AF-A0A7W8GII6-F1
#
_entry.id   AF-A0A7W8GII6-F1
#
_cell.length_a   1.000
_cell.length_b   1.000
_cell.length_c   1.000
_cell.angle_alpha   90.00
_cell.angle_beta   90.00
_cell.angle_gamma   90.00
#
_symmetry.space_group_name_H-M   'P 1'
#
loop_
_entity.id
_entity.type
_entity.pdbx_description
1 polymer ?
#
loop_
_entity_poly.entity_id
_entity_poly.type
_entity_poly.pdbx_seq_one_letter_code
_entity_poly.pdbx_strand_id
1 'polypeptide(L)'
;MSELTSSKRHGNLGRTLLWVAIVLSVLLLGVVTALTIRANPYYSDREANGISKFAFLENCKEELAGAEQLEVLRGVLQQGGQLQPGQTLLAEIAAEPADLVNNTQTVPGGGWTLTAPADIRIQGQNAVLGQLPMQCAHNKAQNSTVAQLQLPGGP
;
A
#
# COMPACT_ATOMS: atom_id res chain seq x y z
N MET A 1 -7.09 7.46 -79.13
CA MET A 1 -6.90 6.43 -78.09
C MET A 1 -6.15 7.09 -76.95
N SER A 2 -6.84 7.31 -75.81
CA SER A 2 -6.26 7.98 -74.64
C SER A 2 -5.28 7.06 -73.93
N GLU A 3 -4.00 7.43 -73.91
CA GLU A 3 -3.00 6.77 -73.06
C GLU A 3 -3.24 7.18 -71.61
N LEU A 4 -3.69 6.20 -70.83
CA LEU A 4 -3.80 6.26 -69.38
C LEU A 4 -2.39 6.31 -68.79
N THR A 5 -2.00 7.44 -68.24
CA THR A 5 -0.80 7.57 -67.41
C THR A 5 -0.98 6.74 -66.14
N SER A 6 -0.51 5.50 -66.16
CA SER A 6 -0.44 4.65 -64.97
C SER A 6 0.76 5.09 -64.12
N SER A 7 0.49 5.85 -63.06
CA SER A 7 1.48 6.21 -62.05
C SER A 7 1.88 4.97 -61.22
N LYS A 8 2.89 4.23 -61.68
CA LYS A 8 3.62 3.25 -60.86
C LYS A 8 4.52 3.99 -59.85
N ARG A 9 3.97 4.42 -58.71
CA ARG A 9 4.77 4.94 -57.58
C ARG A 9 5.21 3.79 -56.68
N HIS A 10 6.47 3.37 -56.82
CA HIS A 10 7.10 2.29 -56.06
C HIS A 10 7.29 2.64 -54.57
N GLY A 11 6.47 2.04 -53.70
CA GLY A 11 6.87 0.92 -52.84
C GLY A 11 7.90 1.04 -51.70
N ASN A 12 8.66 2.13 -51.52
CA ASN A 12 9.67 2.21 -50.43
C ASN A 12 9.46 3.33 -49.40
N LEU A 13 8.84 4.44 -49.80
CA LEU A 13 8.61 5.58 -48.88
C LEU A 13 7.54 5.26 -47.83
N GLY A 14 6.49 4.52 -48.22
CA GLY A 14 5.46 4.06 -47.27
C GLY A 14 5.99 3.01 -46.29
N ARG A 15 6.93 2.16 -46.73
CA ARG A 15 7.51 1.11 -45.89
C ARG A 15 8.49 1.67 -44.85
N THR A 16 9.27 2.70 -45.22
CA THR A 16 10.17 3.39 -44.29
C THR A 16 9.40 4.21 -43.24
N LEU A 17 8.36 4.95 -43.66
CA LEU A 17 7.46 5.64 -42.73
C LEU A 17 6.77 4.66 -41.76
N LEU A 18 6.36 3.49 -42.24
CA LEU A 18 5.75 2.46 -41.39
C LEU A 18 6.74 1.92 -40.35
N TRP A 19 7.99 1.66 -40.72
CA TRP A 19 9.02 1.25 -39.76
C TRP A 19 9.34 2.34 -38.73
N VAL A 20 9.42 3.60 -39.15
CA VAL A 20 9.60 4.73 -38.23
C VAL A 20 8.43 4.80 -37.25
N ALA A 21 7.20 4.68 -37.75
CA ALA A 21 6.00 4.68 -36.91
C ALA A 21 6.01 3.52 -35.90
N ILE A 22 6.41 2.30 -36.32
CA ILE A 22 6.54 1.15 -35.42
C ILE A 22 7.58 1.42 -34.33
N VAL A 23 8.80 1.84 -34.70
CA VAL A 23 9.87 2.11 -33.73
C VAL A 23 9.45 3.20 -32.75
N LEU A 24 8.81 4.25 -33.23
CA LEU A 24 8.32 5.36 -32.41
C LEU A 24 7.22 4.89 -31.46
N SER A 25 6.34 3.99 -31.91
CA SER A 25 5.28 3.39 -31.09
C SER A 25 5.85 2.49 -29.99
N VAL A 26 6.87 1.67 -30.31
CA VAL A 26 7.55 0.82 -29.33
C VAL A 26 8.31 1.66 -28.31
N LEU A 27 8.98 2.73 -28.74
CA LEU A 27 9.66 3.67 -27.83
C LEU A 27 8.66 4.37 -26.91
N LEU A 28 7.55 4.88 -27.45
CA LEU A 28 6.48 5.49 -26.65
C LEU A 28 5.91 4.50 -25.63
N LEU A 29 5.64 3.26 -26.04
CA LEU A 29 5.15 2.22 -25.15
C LEU A 29 6.17 1.93 -24.03
N GLY A 30 7.46 1.86 -24.36
CA GLY A 30 8.54 1.67 -23.39
C GLY A 30 8.62 2.81 -22.37
N VAL A 31 8.51 4.06 -22.83
CA VAL A 31 8.53 5.25 -21.96
C VAL A 31 7.30 5.29 -21.04
N VAL A 32 6.09 5.06 -21.59
CA VAL A 32 4.85 5.03 -20.79
C VAL A 32 4.93 3.94 -19.74
N THR A 33 5.40 2.75 -20.10
CA THR A 33 5.56 1.61 -19.18
C THR A 33 6.58 1.93 -18.07
N ALA A 34 7.70 2.57 -18.41
CA ALA A 34 8.70 2.96 -17.41
C ALA A 34 8.16 3.99 -16.42
N LEU A 35 7.41 4.99 -16.90
CA LEU A 35 6.81 6.02 -16.06
C LEU A 35 5.71 5.44 -15.16
N THR A 36 4.87 4.53 -15.67
CA THR A 36 3.81 3.90 -14.87
C THR A 36 4.37 2.98 -13.78
N ILE A 37 5.47 2.27 -14.04
CA ILE A 37 6.12 1.45 -13.01
C ILE A 37 6.77 2.33 -11.94
N ARG A 38 7.47 3.40 -12.33
CA ARG A 38 8.10 4.33 -11.36
C ARG A 38 7.08 5.09 -10.51
N ALA A 39 5.93 5.42 -11.08
CA ALA A 39 4.84 6.07 -10.38
C ALA A 39 3.96 5.09 -9.60
N ASN A 40 4.25 3.78 -9.63
CA ASN A 40 3.47 2.80 -8.89
C ASN A 40 3.78 2.94 -7.39
N PRO A 41 2.82 3.39 -6.56
CA PRO A 41 3.08 3.64 -5.15
C PRO A 41 3.27 2.34 -4.35
N TYR A 42 2.88 1.19 -4.92
CA TYR A 42 3.11 -0.16 -4.39
C TYR A 42 4.44 -0.78 -4.81
N TYR A 43 5.19 -0.13 -5.71
CA TYR A 43 6.53 -0.62 -6.06
C TYR A 43 7.36 -0.71 -4.79
N SER A 44 7.90 -1.89 -4.53
CA SER A 44 8.67 -2.18 -3.34
C SER A 44 9.80 -3.13 -3.68
N ASP A 45 11.01 -2.71 -3.35
CA ASP A 45 12.20 -3.54 -3.48
C ASP A 45 12.21 -4.56 -2.33
N ARG A 46 11.81 -5.79 -2.66
CA ARG A 46 11.77 -6.92 -1.72
C ARG A 46 13.17 -7.34 -1.28
N GLU A 47 14.16 -7.24 -2.18
CA GLU A 47 15.53 -7.61 -1.85
C GLU A 47 16.12 -6.63 -0.84
N ALA A 48 15.82 -5.34 -0.97
CA ALA A 48 16.24 -4.33 -0.02
C ALA A 48 15.53 -4.48 1.34
N ASN A 49 14.21 -4.70 1.35
CA ASN A 49 13.38 -4.54 2.56
C ASN A 49 12.82 -5.84 3.17
N GLY A 50 13.12 -7.01 2.58
CA GLY A 50 12.64 -8.32 3.04
C GLY A 50 11.28 -8.70 2.46
N ILE A 51 10.29 -7.82 2.59
CA ILE A 51 8.92 -8.02 2.09
C ILE A 51 8.48 -6.88 1.18
N SER A 52 7.44 -7.11 0.36
CA SER A 52 6.80 -6.02 -0.40
C SER A 52 5.99 -5.10 0.51
N LYS A 53 5.84 -3.84 0.11
CA LYS A 53 5.03 -2.84 0.81
C LYS A 53 3.59 -3.32 1.05
N PHE A 54 2.98 -3.96 0.06
CA PHE A 54 1.65 -4.57 0.22
C PHE A 54 1.61 -5.64 1.31
N ALA A 55 2.60 -6.55 1.31
CA ALA A 55 2.69 -7.60 2.32
C ALA A 55 2.92 -7.03 3.73
N PHE A 56 3.72 -5.96 3.83
CA PHE A 56 3.90 -5.23 5.08
C PHE A 56 2.58 -4.64 5.60
N LEU A 57 1.82 -3.97 4.74
CA LEU A 57 0.53 -3.38 5.10
C LEU A 57 -0.50 -4.42 5.56
N GLU A 58 -0.56 -5.57 4.89
CA GLU A 58 -1.45 -6.66 5.30
C GLU A 58 -1.00 -7.27 6.64
N ASN A 59 0.29 -7.54 6.83
CA ASN A 59 0.80 -7.99 8.13
C ASN A 59 0.49 -6.98 9.25
N CYS A 60 0.61 -5.68 9.00
CA CYS A 60 0.27 -4.65 9.99
C CYS A 60 -1.21 -4.69 10.39
N LYS A 61 -2.12 -4.96 9.45
CA LYS A 61 -3.55 -5.09 9.76
C LYS A 61 -3.84 -6.33 10.60
N GLU A 62 -3.21 -7.46 10.25
CA GLU A 62 -3.34 -8.71 11.01
C GLU A 62 -2.81 -8.56 12.44
N GLU A 63 -1.61 -8.02 12.60
CA GLU A 63 -1.00 -7.76 13.91
C GLU A 63 -1.81 -6.76 14.74
N LEU A 64 -2.40 -5.73 14.10
CA LEU A 64 -3.25 -4.76 14.80
C LEU A 64 -4.53 -5.41 15.35
N ALA A 65 -5.16 -6.31 14.58
CA ALA A 65 -6.35 -7.02 15.02
C ALA A 65 -6.06 -7.96 16.22
N GLY A 66 -4.82 -8.44 16.34
CA GLY A 66 -4.33 -9.28 17.43
C GLY A 66 -3.55 -8.55 18.52
N ALA A 67 -3.51 -7.21 18.50
CA ALA A 67 -2.65 -6.42 19.35
C ALA A 67 -2.97 -6.64 20.84
N GLU A 68 -1.98 -7.04 21.65
CA GLU A 68 -2.14 -7.28 23.10
C GLU A 68 -2.69 -6.03 23.84
N GLN A 69 -2.41 -4.83 23.31
CA GLN A 69 -2.91 -3.56 23.84
C GLN A 69 -4.44 -3.46 23.78
N LEU A 70 -5.11 -4.16 22.85
CA LEU A 70 -6.57 -4.22 22.81
C LEU A 70 -7.15 -4.93 24.03
N GLU A 71 -6.52 -6.00 24.52
CA GLU A 71 -6.98 -6.69 25.72
C GLU A 71 -6.78 -5.83 26.98
N VAL A 72 -5.68 -5.08 27.04
CA VAL A 72 -5.45 -4.10 28.12
C VAL A 72 -6.52 -3.01 28.08
N LEU A 73 -6.78 -2.43 26.90
CA LEU A 73 -7.78 -1.38 26.70
C LEU A 73 -9.20 -1.90 27.02
N ARG A 74 -9.49 -3.15 26.66
CA ARG A 74 -10.74 -3.84 27.00
C ARG A 74 -10.95 -3.91 28.50
N GLY A 75 -9.93 -4.30 29.25
CA GLY A 75 -9.98 -4.32 30.72
C GLY A 75 -10.30 -2.94 31.32
N VAL A 76 -9.63 -1.89 30.81
CA VAL A 76 -9.85 -0.51 31.26
C VAL A 76 -11.27 -0.02 30.93
N LEU A 77 -11.75 -0.27 29.71
CA LEU A 77 -13.09 0.14 29.27
C LEU A 77 -14.22 -0.62 29.99
N GLN A 78 -13.99 -1.88 30.35
CA GLN A 78 -14.92 -2.65 31.18
C GLN A 78 -14.98 -2.10 32.62
N GLN A 79 -13.83 -1.76 33.20
CA GLN A 79 -13.78 -1.14 34.54
C GLN A 79 -14.46 0.24 34.55
N GLY A 80 -14.33 1.01 33.46
CA GLY A 80 -15.02 2.29 33.28
C GLY A 80 -16.51 2.19 32.92
N GLY A 81 -17.05 0.98 32.76
CA GLY A 81 -18.46 0.75 32.38
C GLY A 81 -18.79 1.13 30.93
N GLN A 82 -17.79 1.41 30.09
CA GLN A 82 -17.97 1.76 28.69
C GLN A 82 -18.08 0.54 27.77
N LEU A 83 -17.63 -0.62 28.24
CA LEU A 83 -17.72 -1.89 27.53
C LEU A 83 -18.46 -2.94 28.37
N GLN A 84 -19.44 -3.62 27.79
CA GLN A 84 -20.20 -4.65 28.50
C GLN A 84 -19.42 -5.97 28.58
N PRO A 85 -19.66 -6.81 29.60
CA PRO A 85 -19.10 -8.16 29.66
C PRO A 85 -19.48 -8.97 28.42
N GLY A 86 -18.49 -9.58 27.76
CA GLY A 86 -18.69 -10.37 26.55
C GLY A 86 -18.57 -9.58 25.24
N GLN A 87 -18.48 -8.25 25.27
CA GLN A 87 -18.13 -7.46 24.08
C GLN A 87 -16.62 -7.53 23.81
N THR A 88 -16.28 -7.59 22.54
CA THR A 88 -14.92 -7.63 21.99
C THR A 88 -14.60 -6.30 21.31
N LEU A 89 -13.37 -5.84 21.47
CA LEU A 89 -12.87 -4.65 20.79
C LEU A 89 -12.19 -5.06 19.50
N LEU A 90 -12.23 -4.15 18.53
CA LEU A 90 -11.60 -4.31 17.25
C LEU A 90 -10.88 -2.99 16.93
N ALA A 91 -9.60 -3.08 16.55
CA ALA A 91 -8.84 -1.96 16.01
C ALA A 91 -8.78 -2.09 14.49
N GLU A 92 -9.16 -1.02 13.80
CA GLU A 92 -9.05 -0.89 12.35
C GLU A 92 -8.17 0.31 12.02
N ILE A 93 -7.35 0.18 10.98
CA ILE A 93 -6.55 1.33 10.52
C ILE A 93 -7.50 2.37 9.93
N ALA A 94 -7.45 3.60 10.45
CA ALA A 94 -8.40 4.66 10.12
C ALA A 94 -7.98 5.52 8.91
N ALA A 95 -6.77 5.32 8.39
CA ALA A 95 -6.26 6.07 7.24
C ALA A 95 -6.67 5.43 5.90
N GLU A 96 -6.85 6.28 4.88
CA GLU A 96 -7.17 5.82 3.53
C GLU A 96 -6.03 4.98 2.93
N PRO A 97 -6.31 4.01 2.04
CA PRO A 97 -5.28 3.17 1.43
C PRO A 97 -4.17 3.96 0.74
N ALA A 98 -4.49 5.08 0.10
CA ALA A 98 -3.50 5.95 -0.55
C ALA A 98 -2.53 6.55 0.48
N ASP A 99 -3.06 7.01 1.62
CA ASP A 99 -2.26 7.57 2.70
C ASP A 99 -1.40 6.53 3.39
N LEU A 100 -1.90 5.30 3.56
CA LEU A 100 -1.11 4.19 4.11
C LEU A 100 0.12 3.90 3.26
N VAL A 101 -0.06 3.86 1.94
CA VAL A 101 1.03 3.56 1.01
C VAL A 101 2.05 4.69 0.97
N ASN A 102 1.60 5.95 1.11
CA ASN A 102 2.44 7.14 1.14
C ASN A 102 3.18 7.31 2.46
N ASN A 103 2.55 6.97 3.59
CA ASN A 103 3.12 7.04 4.94
C ASN A 103 3.97 5.83 5.29
N THR A 104 3.98 4.79 4.46
CA THR A 104 4.89 3.66 4.61
C THR A 104 6.29 4.04 4.16
N GLN A 105 7.25 3.99 5.08
CA GLN A 105 8.64 4.37 4.87
C GLN A 105 9.57 3.16 5.01
N THR A 106 10.72 3.21 4.35
CA THR A 106 11.79 2.24 4.54
C THR A 106 12.63 2.60 5.77
N VAL A 107 13.19 1.60 6.44
CA VAL A 107 14.05 1.79 7.62
C VAL A 107 15.52 1.58 7.23
N PRO A 108 16.46 2.41 7.73
CA PRO A 108 17.89 2.15 7.55
C PRO A 108 18.28 0.76 8.07
N GLY A 109 18.96 -0.04 7.24
CA GLY A 109 19.25 -1.44 7.54
C GLY A 109 18.24 -2.45 6.97
N GLY A 110 17.17 -1.96 6.34
CA GLY A 110 16.17 -2.77 5.65
C GLY A 110 14.94 -3.04 6.51
N GLY A 111 13.77 -2.90 5.89
CA GLY A 111 12.49 -3.08 6.55
C GLY A 111 11.52 -1.96 6.22
N TRP A 112 10.37 -1.97 6.87
CA TRP A 112 9.29 -1.01 6.66
C TRP A 112 8.80 -0.44 7.98
N THR A 113 8.34 0.79 7.96
CA THR A 113 7.62 1.39 9.08
C THR A 113 6.39 2.15 8.59
N LEU A 114 5.34 2.11 9.38
CA LEU A 114 4.09 2.84 9.16
C LEU A 114 3.67 3.43 10.50
N THR A 115 3.29 4.71 10.48
CA THR A 115 2.56 5.34 11.58
C THR A 115 1.22 5.81 11.02
N ALA A 116 0.13 5.39 11.64
CA ALA A 116 -1.22 5.73 11.22
C ALA A 116 -2.12 5.84 12.45
N PRO A 117 -3.28 6.49 12.35
CA PRO A 117 -4.32 6.35 13.36
C PRO A 117 -5.07 5.01 13.19
N ALA A 118 -5.50 4.43 14.30
CA ALA A 118 -6.37 3.27 14.36
C ALA A 118 -7.66 3.60 15.12
N ASP A 119 -8.81 3.28 14.52
CA ASP A 119 -10.12 3.42 15.12
C ASP A 119 -10.43 2.21 15.99
N ILE A 120 -10.84 2.46 17.23
CA ILE A 120 -11.26 1.44 18.18
C ILE A 120 -12.78 1.32 18.16
N ARG A 121 -13.28 0.12 17.91
CA ARG A 121 -14.71 -0.17 17.72
C ARG A 121 -15.09 -1.40 18.53
N ILE A 122 -16.39 -1.55 18.82
CA ILE A 122 -16.93 -2.78 19.40
C ILE A 122 -17.28 -3.71 18.23
N GLN A 123 -16.85 -4.96 18.29
CA GLN A 123 -17.17 -5.95 17.25
C GLN A 123 -18.70 -6.06 17.09
N GLY A 124 -19.18 -5.90 15.86
CA GLY A 124 -20.61 -5.89 15.55
C GLY A 124 -21.30 -4.52 15.70
N GLN A 125 -20.56 -3.47 16.08
CA GLN A 125 -21.06 -2.09 16.10
C GLN A 125 -20.22 -1.19 15.18
N ASN A 126 -20.89 -0.26 14.50
CA ASN A 126 -20.21 0.72 13.64
C ASN A 126 -19.75 1.98 14.40
N ALA A 127 -20.06 2.12 15.68
CA ALA A 127 -19.64 3.28 16.46
C ALA A 127 -18.13 3.19 16.78
N VAL A 128 -17.41 4.27 16.50
CA VAL A 128 -16.01 4.43 16.91
C VAL A 128 -16.00 4.95 18.34
N LEU A 129 -15.36 4.20 19.24
CA LEU A 129 -15.19 4.57 20.65
C LEU A 129 -14.10 5.64 20.82
N GLY A 130 -13.09 5.61 19.95
CA GLY A 130 -11.99 6.54 19.95
C GLY A 130 -10.95 6.15 18.91
N GLN A 131 -9.96 7.01 18.72
CA GLN A 131 -8.86 6.81 17.79
C GLN A 131 -7.54 6.83 18.57
N LEU A 132 -6.69 5.84 18.31
CA LEU A 132 -5.38 5.70 18.93
C LEU A 132 -4.27 5.72 17.87
N PRO A 133 -3.09 6.30 18.16
CA PRO A 133 -1.95 6.17 17.27
C PRO A 133 -1.54 4.70 17.20
N MET A 134 -1.27 4.20 15.99
CA MET A 134 -0.61 2.92 15.77
C MET A 134 0.75 3.12 15.12
N GLN A 135 1.70 2.31 15.54
CA GLN A 135 2.99 2.17 14.89
C GLN A 135 3.18 0.71 14.49
N CYS A 136 3.55 0.51 13.22
CA CYS A 136 3.90 -0.81 12.72
C CYS A 136 5.31 -0.78 12.15
N ALA A 137 6.11 -1.80 12.45
CA ALA A 137 7.47 -1.92 11.98
C ALA A 137 7.76 -3.36 11.54
N HIS A 138 8.38 -3.51 10.37
CA HIS A 138 8.92 -4.76 9.88
C HIS A 138 10.43 -4.70 9.90
N ASN A 139 11.05 -5.65 10.62
CA ASN A 139 12.48 -5.79 10.68
C ASN A 139 12.92 -6.94 9.76
N LYS A 140 13.70 -6.61 8.72
CA LYS A 140 14.23 -7.59 7.77
C LYS A 140 15.14 -8.63 8.42
N ALA A 141 15.98 -8.23 9.38
CA ALA A 141 16.94 -9.13 10.01
C ALA A 141 16.25 -10.21 10.86
N GLN A 142 15.12 -9.86 11.47
CA GLN A 142 14.31 -10.78 12.29
C GLN A 142 13.16 -11.41 11.52
N ASN A 143 12.92 -10.97 10.28
CA ASN A 143 11.78 -11.32 9.45
C ASN A 143 10.43 -11.27 10.21
N SER A 144 10.26 -10.22 11.02
CA SER A 144 9.11 -10.06 11.91
C SER A 144 8.48 -8.69 11.71
N THR A 145 7.15 -8.66 11.76
CA THR A 145 6.33 -7.44 11.73
C THR A 145 5.67 -7.29 13.08
N VAL A 146 5.74 -6.11 13.68
CA VAL A 146 5.12 -5.82 14.98
C VAL A 146 4.26 -4.58 14.81
N ALA A 147 2.99 -4.67 15.20
CA ALA A 147 2.09 -3.52 15.31
C ALA A 147 1.82 -3.23 16.79
N GLN A 148 1.83 -1.95 17.15
CA GLN A 148 1.58 -1.50 18.51
C GLN A 148 0.61 -0.33 18.49
N LEU A 149 -0.39 -0.38 19.37
CA LEU A 149 -1.27 0.75 19.67
C LEU A 149 -0.64 1.56 20.81
N GLN A 150 -0.50 2.87 20.62
CA GLN A 150 -0.05 3.77 21.67
C GLN A 150 -1.22 4.06 22.61
N LEU A 151 -1.22 3.47 23.80
CA LEU A 151 -2.24 3.72 24.81
C LEU A 151 -1.98 5.06 25.53
N PRO A 152 -3.01 5.88 25.80
CA PRO A 152 -2.85 7.11 26.56
C PRO A 152 -2.49 6.76 28.02
N GLY A 153 -1.26 7.08 28.42
CA GLY A 153 -0.78 6.93 29.81
C GLY A 153 0.27 5.85 30.07
N GLY A 154 0.83 5.20 29.04
CA GLY A 154 2.00 4.31 29.15
C GLY A 154 3.16 4.77 28.25
N PRO A 155 4.42 4.48 28.63
CA PRO A 155 5.61 4.83 27.83
C PRO A 155 5.61 4.16 26.45
#